data_AF-A0A3M1XY50-F1
#
_entry.id   AF-A0A3M1XY50-F1
#
_cell.length_a   1.000
_cell.length_b   1.000
_cell.length_c   1.000
_cell.angle_alpha   90.00
_cell.angle_beta   90.00
_cell.angle_gamma   90.00
#
_symmetry.space_group_name_H-M   'P 1'
#
loop_
_entity.id
_entity.type
_entity.pdbx_description
1 polymer ?
#
loop_
_entity_poly.entity_id
_entity_poly.type
_entity_poly.pdbx_seq_one_letter_code
_entity_poly.pdbx_strand_id
1 'polypeptide(L)'
;MQVTFRVDMNDEIVNASGVYVAGSFQDPAWVKDALEMLDGDGDGINTYTAAIVPGEYQFKFYNGDCGDACGETADFETPECGVSYGVGGWNRVLDIQGLTTDTTLSAVVYNACRLSNVSIDEALAASFDIFPNPAYDQVTIRLEEAFSPNFSVALTTLTGQRLQVIRDVRSQEVVLDLQGLTSGLYLFTLTPATAPPSPKNSLSNSLN
;
A
#
# COMPACT_ATOMS: atom_id res chain seq x y z
N MET A 1 -1.15 -20.41 -3.82
CA MET A 1 -0.43 -19.34 -4.54
C MET A 1 0.80 -18.98 -3.75
N GLN A 2 1.78 -18.34 -4.37
CA GLN A 2 2.88 -17.70 -3.66
C GLN A 2 2.46 -16.30 -3.22
N VAL A 3 2.67 -15.98 -1.95
CA VAL A 3 2.45 -14.66 -1.36
C VAL A 3 3.79 -14.12 -0.89
N THR A 4 4.21 -12.99 -1.44
CA THR A 4 5.45 -12.31 -1.04
C THR A 4 5.14 -11.20 -0.04
N PHE A 5 5.53 -11.40 1.21
CA PHE A 5 5.53 -10.39 2.25
C PHE A 5 6.70 -9.43 2.06
N ARG A 6 6.47 -8.15 2.34
CA ARG A 6 7.46 -7.08 2.18
C ARG A 6 7.37 -6.12 3.36
N VAL A 7 8.48 -5.90 4.05
CA VAL A 7 8.57 -4.94 5.17
C VAL A 7 9.75 -4.01 4.98
N ASP A 8 9.48 -2.72 5.09
CA ASP A 8 10.48 -1.66 5.02
C ASP A 8 11.09 -1.41 6.39
N MET A 9 12.40 -1.64 6.46
CA MET A 9 13.21 -1.50 7.67
C MET A 9 14.13 -0.28 7.62
N ASN A 10 13.98 0.62 6.63
CA ASN A 10 14.88 1.79 6.46
C ASN A 10 14.86 2.76 7.65
N ASP A 11 13.77 2.79 8.41
CA ASP A 11 13.63 3.61 9.63
C ASP A 11 14.13 2.91 10.90
N GLU A 12 14.64 1.68 10.78
CA GLU A 12 14.98 0.81 11.90
C GLU A 12 16.46 0.42 11.91
N ILE A 13 16.98 0.12 13.10
CA ILE A 13 18.24 -0.61 13.23
C ILE A 13 17.91 -2.10 13.14
N VAL A 14 18.22 -2.71 12.00
CA VAL A 14 18.00 -4.16 11.80
C VAL A 14 18.85 -4.95 12.79
N ASN A 15 18.20 -5.87 13.49
CA ASN A 15 18.83 -6.76 14.44
C ASN A 15 19.81 -7.70 13.72
N ALA A 16 20.95 -7.99 14.35
CA ALA A 16 21.94 -8.92 13.80
C ALA A 16 21.39 -10.36 13.63
N SER A 17 20.35 -10.73 14.38
CA SER A 17 19.64 -12.00 14.20
C SER A 17 18.71 -12.01 12.99
N GLY A 18 18.50 -10.89 12.29
CA GLY A 18 17.66 -10.82 11.08
C GLY A 18 16.25 -10.31 11.33
N VAL A 19 15.44 -10.34 10.26
CA VAL A 19 14.03 -9.89 10.22
C VAL A 19 13.15 -11.09 9.94
N TYR A 20 12.00 -11.20 10.60
CA TYR A 20 11.12 -12.37 10.47
C TYR A 20 9.67 -11.96 10.26
N VAL A 21 8.88 -12.85 9.65
CA VAL A 21 7.42 -12.78 9.61
C VAL A 21 6.81 -14.00 10.29
N ALA A 22 5.80 -13.80 11.12
CA ALA A 22 5.03 -14.90 11.71
C ALA A 22 3.53 -14.59 11.71
N GLY A 23 2.71 -15.63 11.63
CA GLY A 23 1.27 -15.46 11.55
C GLY A 23 0.49 -16.75 11.57
N SER A 24 -0.84 -16.62 11.47
CA SER A 24 -1.78 -17.74 11.44
C SER A 24 -1.74 -18.57 10.15
N PHE A 25 -0.98 -18.12 9.15
CA PHE A 25 -0.76 -18.87 7.90
C PHE A 25 0.30 -19.98 8.03
N GLN A 26 1.06 -20.00 9.13
CA GLN A 26 2.07 -21.02 9.41
C GLN A 26 1.45 -22.30 10.01
N ASP A 27 2.14 -23.43 9.88
CA ASP A 27 1.84 -24.68 10.59
C ASP A 27 3.12 -25.27 11.23
N PRO A 28 3.29 -25.20 12.57
CA PRO A 28 2.38 -24.56 13.53
C PRO A 28 2.34 -23.03 13.38
N ALA A 29 1.23 -22.43 13.78
CA ALA A 29 1.04 -20.98 13.72
C ALA A 29 1.97 -20.21 14.68
N TRP A 30 2.35 -18.99 14.30
CA TRP A 30 3.07 -18.04 15.15
C TRP A 30 4.47 -18.48 15.63
N VAL A 31 5.24 -19.14 14.76
CA VAL A 31 6.67 -19.41 15.02
C VAL A 31 7.49 -18.19 14.58
N LYS A 32 8.02 -17.46 15.55
CA LYS A 32 8.49 -16.05 15.43
C LYS A 32 9.90 -15.91 14.85
N ASP A 33 10.64 -17.00 14.82
CA ASP A 33 12.05 -17.11 14.43
C ASP A 33 12.26 -18.10 13.27
N ALA A 34 11.19 -18.56 12.62
CA ALA A 34 11.27 -19.58 11.58
C ALA A 34 11.35 -19.01 10.15
N LEU A 35 10.67 -17.91 9.85
CA LEU A 35 10.56 -17.37 8.49
C LEU A 35 11.36 -16.08 8.37
N GLU A 36 12.67 -16.25 8.19
CA GLU A 36 13.59 -15.13 7.97
C GLU A 36 13.29 -14.45 6.63
N MET A 37 13.22 -13.12 6.67
CA MET A 37 13.03 -12.24 5.53
C MET A 37 14.38 -11.65 5.12
N LEU A 38 14.60 -11.51 3.82
CA LEU A 38 15.88 -11.07 3.26
C LEU A 38 15.74 -9.79 2.45
N ASP A 39 16.72 -8.90 2.57
CA ASP A 39 16.94 -7.75 1.70
C ASP A 39 17.99 -8.13 0.64
N GLY A 40 17.51 -8.66 -0.49
CA GLY A 40 18.37 -9.24 -1.52
C GLY A 40 18.99 -8.22 -2.47
N ASP A 41 18.39 -7.03 -2.59
CA ASP A 41 18.80 -5.96 -3.51
C ASP A 41 19.37 -4.72 -2.77
N GLY A 42 19.28 -4.69 -1.44
CA GLY A 42 19.87 -3.66 -0.60
C GLY A 42 19.06 -2.37 -0.55
N ASP A 43 17.76 -2.42 -0.85
CA ASP A 43 16.85 -1.27 -0.82
C ASP A 43 16.21 -1.04 0.57
N GLY A 44 16.53 -1.90 1.54
CA GLY A 44 16.00 -1.88 2.90
C GLY A 44 14.62 -2.53 3.05
N ILE A 45 14.07 -3.11 1.97
CA ILE A 45 12.84 -3.89 1.97
C ILE A 45 13.18 -5.37 2.14
N ASN A 46 12.83 -5.90 3.30
CA ASN A 46 13.00 -7.32 3.57
C ASN A 46 11.80 -8.09 3.01
N THR A 47 12.06 -9.20 2.34
CA THR A 47 11.05 -10.00 1.63
C THR A 47 11.06 -11.45 2.06
N TYR A 48 9.87 -12.06 2.06
CA TYR A 48 9.71 -13.51 2.25
C TYR A 48 8.50 -14.01 1.47
N THR A 49 8.66 -15.12 0.74
CA THR A 49 7.58 -15.71 -0.05
C THR A 49 7.13 -17.04 0.54
N ALA A 50 5.84 -17.16 0.86
CA ALA A 50 5.22 -18.40 1.35
C ALA A 50 4.15 -18.90 0.39
N ALA A 51 3.96 -20.22 0.36
CA ALA A 51 2.79 -20.84 -0.25
C ALA A 51 1.62 -20.74 0.73
N ILE A 52 0.59 -19.95 0.38
CA ILE A 52 -0.60 -19.74 1.23
C ILE A 52 -1.86 -20.06 0.44
N VAL A 53 -2.84 -20.67 1.11
CA VAL A 53 -4.18 -20.90 0.56
C VAL A 53 -5.04 -19.63 0.72
N PRO A 54 -5.93 -19.29 -0.23
CA PRO A 54 -6.83 -18.16 -0.09
C PRO A 54 -7.59 -18.19 1.24
N GLY A 55 -7.65 -17.07 1.93
CA GLY A 55 -8.14 -16.97 3.31
C GLY A 55 -7.85 -15.61 3.92
N GLU A 56 -8.31 -15.43 5.16
CA GLU A 56 -7.94 -14.29 5.99
C GLU A 56 -6.98 -14.76 7.09
N TYR A 57 -5.88 -14.03 7.28
CA TYR A 57 -4.83 -14.36 8.23
C TYR A 57 -4.42 -13.13 9.03
N GLN A 58 -3.89 -13.37 10.23
CA GLN A 58 -3.19 -12.36 11.00
C GLN A 58 -1.71 -12.65 11.00
N PHE A 59 -0.90 -11.61 10.96
CA PHE A 59 0.55 -11.74 10.97
C PHE A 59 1.23 -10.53 11.63
N LYS A 60 2.53 -10.67 11.86
CA LYS A 60 3.39 -9.65 12.45
C LYS A 60 4.83 -9.79 11.96
N PHE A 61 5.53 -8.67 11.83
CA PHE A 61 6.97 -8.65 11.60
C PHE A 61 7.76 -8.58 12.91
N TYR A 62 8.97 -9.15 12.90
CA TYR A 62 9.87 -9.19 14.04
C TYR A 62 11.26 -8.73 13.63
N ASN A 63 11.84 -7.80 14.38
CA ASN A 63 13.21 -7.34 14.21
C ASN A 63 14.15 -8.11 15.17
N GLY A 64 14.37 -9.38 14.85
CA GLY A 64 15.20 -10.32 15.60
C GLY A 64 14.43 -11.55 16.11
N ASP A 65 15.17 -12.52 16.64
CA ASP A 65 14.69 -13.83 17.11
C ASP A 65 14.28 -13.83 18.60
N CYS A 66 14.08 -12.66 19.20
CA CYS A 66 13.81 -12.52 20.64
C CYS A 66 12.32 -12.66 21.05
N GLY A 67 11.50 -13.29 20.20
CA GLY A 67 10.08 -13.50 20.44
C GLY A 67 9.28 -12.20 20.48
N ASP A 68 8.31 -12.10 21.40
CA ASP A 68 7.42 -10.93 21.50
C ASP A 68 8.16 -9.60 21.75
N ALA A 69 9.35 -9.65 22.37
CA ALA A 69 10.17 -8.47 22.61
C ALA A 69 10.72 -7.85 21.31
N CYS A 70 10.78 -8.62 20.23
CA CYS A 70 11.26 -8.17 18.91
C CYS A 70 10.10 -7.87 17.95
N GLY A 71 8.85 -8.08 18.34
CA GLY A 71 7.68 -7.90 17.47
C GLY A 71 7.22 -6.45 17.37
N GLU A 72 6.45 -6.16 16.32
CA GLU A 72 5.73 -4.87 16.19
C GLU A 72 4.78 -4.63 17.37
N THR A 73 4.74 -3.37 17.81
CA THR A 73 4.00 -2.85 18.99
C THR A 73 3.06 -1.71 18.67
N ALA A 74 3.09 -1.17 17.45
CA ALA A 74 2.23 -0.07 17.04
C ALA A 74 0.75 -0.44 17.06
N ASP A 75 -0.08 0.59 17.26
CA ASP A 75 -1.51 0.48 17.12
C ASP A 75 -1.88 0.38 15.64
N PHE A 76 -2.33 -0.80 15.23
CA PHE A 76 -2.83 -1.05 13.87
C PHE A 76 -4.37 -1.01 13.79
N GLU A 77 -5.07 -0.99 14.91
CA GLU A 77 -6.54 -0.99 14.97
C GLU A 77 -7.10 0.42 14.74
N THR A 78 -6.59 1.42 15.47
CA THR A 78 -7.05 2.82 15.31
C THR A 78 -6.91 3.35 13.87
N PRO A 79 -5.79 3.10 13.16
CA PRO A 79 -5.64 3.51 11.76
C PRO A 79 -6.18 2.48 10.75
N GLU A 80 -6.92 1.46 11.18
CA GLU A 80 -7.64 0.49 10.34
C GLU A 80 -6.75 -0.34 9.38
N CYS A 81 -5.52 -0.69 9.77
CA CYS A 81 -4.64 -1.59 8.98
C CYS A 81 -4.27 -2.88 9.71
N GLY A 82 -4.99 -3.18 10.79
CA GLY A 82 -4.79 -4.36 11.61
C GLY A 82 -5.88 -4.50 12.65
N VAL A 83 -5.69 -5.46 13.54
CA VAL A 83 -6.67 -5.84 14.56
C VAL A 83 -5.99 -6.04 15.90
N SER A 84 -6.72 -5.74 16.98
CA SER A 84 -6.32 -6.12 18.33
C SER A 84 -6.44 -7.64 18.50
N TYR A 85 -5.45 -8.29 19.13
CA TYR A 85 -5.54 -9.70 19.51
C TYR A 85 -5.94 -9.90 20.98
N GLY A 86 -6.50 -8.87 21.62
CA GLY A 86 -7.24 -8.99 22.89
C GLY A 86 -6.41 -9.01 24.17
N VAL A 87 -5.08 -8.89 24.10
CA VAL A 87 -4.19 -8.81 25.27
C VAL A 87 -3.20 -7.63 25.23
N GLY A 88 -3.62 -6.51 24.62
CA GLY A 88 -2.85 -5.27 24.60
C GLY A 88 -1.79 -5.18 23.50
N GLY A 89 -1.98 -5.92 22.41
CA GLY A 89 -1.18 -5.78 21.20
C GLY A 89 -2.02 -5.93 19.93
N TRP A 90 -1.38 -5.62 18.81
CA TRP A 90 -2.01 -5.59 17.49
C TRP A 90 -1.29 -6.50 16.50
N ASN A 91 -2.05 -7.03 15.55
CA ASN A 91 -1.56 -7.79 14.40
C ASN A 91 -1.98 -7.10 13.11
N ARG A 92 -1.22 -7.32 12.04
CA ARG A 92 -1.62 -6.95 10.69
C ARG A 92 -2.61 -8.00 10.16
N VAL A 93 -3.49 -7.58 9.25
CA VAL A 93 -4.45 -8.46 8.57
C VAL A 93 -3.98 -8.70 7.13
N LEU A 94 -4.05 -9.97 6.71
CA LEU A 94 -3.85 -10.40 5.34
C LEU A 94 -5.17 -11.01 4.85
N ASP A 95 -5.90 -10.29 4.00
CA ASP A 95 -7.06 -10.84 3.29
C ASP A 95 -6.67 -11.18 1.85
N ILE A 96 -6.67 -12.48 1.55
CA ILE A 96 -6.38 -13.02 0.22
C ILE A 96 -7.48 -13.98 -0.24
N GLN A 97 -8.69 -13.88 0.31
CA GLN A 97 -9.80 -14.79 0.00
C GLN A 97 -10.20 -14.79 -1.50
N GLY A 98 -10.03 -13.65 -2.18
CA GLY A 98 -10.34 -13.50 -3.60
C GLY A 98 -9.20 -13.79 -4.57
N LEU A 99 -7.99 -14.04 -4.05
CA LEU A 99 -6.81 -14.21 -4.89
C LEU A 99 -6.67 -15.67 -5.33
N THR A 100 -6.19 -15.90 -6.55
CA THR A 100 -5.91 -17.25 -7.08
C THR A 100 -4.55 -17.37 -7.77
N THR A 101 -3.87 -16.24 -8.00
CA THR A 101 -2.55 -16.15 -8.62
C THR A 101 -1.50 -15.71 -7.60
N ASP A 102 -0.24 -15.95 -7.92
CA ASP A 102 0.87 -15.46 -7.13
C ASP A 102 0.76 -13.93 -6.97
N THR A 103 1.00 -13.45 -5.75
CA THR A 103 0.75 -12.07 -5.36
C THR A 103 1.92 -11.55 -4.52
N THR A 104 2.46 -10.42 -4.93
CA THR A 104 3.39 -9.64 -4.11
C THR A 104 2.60 -8.59 -3.34
N LEU A 105 2.70 -8.62 -2.01
CA LEU A 105 2.04 -7.64 -1.16
C LEU A 105 2.79 -6.30 -1.24
N SER A 106 2.08 -5.18 -1.11
CA SER A 106 2.73 -3.89 -0.98
C SER A 106 3.63 -3.86 0.26
N ALA A 107 4.82 -3.27 0.12
CA ALA A 107 5.72 -3.08 1.25
C ALA A 107 5.10 -2.14 2.29
N VAL A 108 5.16 -2.52 3.55
CA VAL A 108 4.69 -1.71 4.69
C VAL A 108 5.87 -1.30 5.55
N VAL A 109 5.80 -0.11 6.16
CA VAL A 109 6.85 0.31 7.09
C VAL A 109 6.72 -0.48 8.39
N TYR A 110 7.86 -1.02 8.86
CA TYR A 110 7.94 -1.73 10.12
C TYR A 110 7.35 -0.90 11.25
N ASN A 111 6.55 -1.54 12.10
CA ASN A 111 5.94 -0.93 13.28
C ASN A 111 5.14 0.36 12.97
N ALA A 112 4.57 0.45 11.78
CA ALA A 112 3.75 1.58 11.37
C ALA A 112 2.60 1.17 10.46
N CYS A 113 1.50 1.91 10.58
CA CYS A 113 0.34 1.77 9.72
C CYS A 113 0.45 2.64 8.46
N ARG A 114 1.47 2.36 7.63
CA ARG A 114 1.64 3.01 6.34
C ARG A 114 2.41 2.14 5.37
N LEU A 115 2.16 2.35 4.09
CA LEU A 115 2.94 1.74 3.01
C LEU A 115 4.34 2.37 2.94
N SER A 116 5.30 1.59 2.48
CA SER A 116 6.63 2.06 2.13
C SER A 116 6.58 2.85 0.81
N ASN A 117 7.33 3.94 0.76
CA ASN A 117 7.47 4.78 -0.43
C ASN A 117 8.73 4.42 -1.26
N VAL A 118 9.45 3.35 -0.89
CA VAL A 118 10.83 3.10 -1.38
C VAL A 118 10.88 2.33 -2.71
N SER A 119 9.76 1.83 -3.24
CA SER A 119 9.75 1.23 -4.58
C SER A 119 8.79 1.95 -5.52
N ILE A 120 9.37 2.65 -6.50
CA ILE A 120 8.66 3.22 -7.64
C ILE A 120 8.37 2.12 -8.70
N ASP A 121 8.68 0.85 -8.42
CA ASP A 121 8.55 -0.26 -9.39
C ASP A 121 7.50 -1.33 -9.07
N GLU A 122 6.76 -1.20 -7.96
CA GLU A 122 5.41 -1.76 -7.90
C GLU A 122 4.48 -0.60 -7.57
N ALA A 123 4.12 0.10 -8.63
CA ALA A 123 2.89 0.86 -8.67
C ALA A 123 1.83 0.05 -7.91
N LEU A 124 1.33 0.61 -6.81
CA LEU A 124 -0.11 0.63 -6.67
C LEU A 124 -0.61 1.09 -8.04
N ALA A 125 -1.00 0.14 -8.88
CA ALA A 125 -2.16 0.36 -9.69
C ALA A 125 -3.25 0.65 -8.65
N ALA A 126 -3.36 1.91 -8.25
CA ALA A 126 -4.57 2.42 -7.67
C ALA A 126 -5.61 2.02 -8.71
N SER A 127 -6.34 0.95 -8.42
CA SER A 127 -7.44 0.57 -9.27
C SER A 127 -8.50 1.62 -8.98
N PHE A 128 -8.79 2.41 -10.00
CA PHE A 128 -9.81 3.43 -9.94
C PHE A 128 -10.66 3.33 -11.18
N ASP A 129 -11.96 3.45 -10.98
CA ASP A 129 -12.94 3.50 -12.05
C ASP A 129 -13.28 4.96 -12.34
N ILE A 130 -13.33 5.31 -13.62
CA ILE A 130 -13.81 6.61 -14.08
C ILE A 130 -15.09 6.41 -14.86
N PHE A 131 -16.20 6.97 -14.36
CA PHE A 131 -17.50 6.85 -15.00
C PHE A 131 -18.39 8.10 -14.86
N PRO A 132 -19.27 8.37 -15.83
CA PRO A 132 -19.30 7.72 -17.15
C PRO A 132 -18.09 8.18 -17.99
N ASN A 133 -17.55 7.28 -18.81
CA ASN A 133 -16.62 7.65 -19.88
C ASN A 133 -17.21 7.12 -21.20
N PRO A 134 -17.70 7.99 -22.10
CA PRO A 134 -17.62 9.46 -22.09
C PRO A 134 -18.53 10.17 -21.07
N ALA A 135 -18.07 11.31 -20.54
CA ALA A 135 -18.82 12.19 -19.63
C ALA A 135 -19.23 13.52 -20.30
N TYR A 136 -20.29 14.15 -19.79
CA TYR A 136 -20.80 15.44 -20.28
C TYR A 136 -20.78 16.53 -19.19
N ASP A 137 -21.58 16.36 -18.12
CA ASP A 137 -21.69 17.34 -17.04
C ASP A 137 -20.70 17.08 -15.91
N GLN A 138 -20.53 15.82 -15.56
CA GLN A 138 -19.68 15.41 -14.45
C GLN A 138 -19.06 14.05 -14.74
N VAL A 139 -17.97 13.78 -14.03
CA VAL A 139 -17.31 12.49 -14.03
C VAL A 139 -17.00 12.10 -12.60
N THR A 140 -17.18 10.82 -12.30
CA THR A 140 -16.92 10.23 -11.00
C THR A 140 -15.65 9.41 -11.08
N ILE A 141 -14.76 9.62 -10.13
CA ILE A 141 -13.60 8.77 -9.89
C ILE A 141 -13.90 7.99 -8.62
N ARG A 142 -13.92 6.66 -8.73
CA ARG A 142 -14.05 5.75 -7.59
C ARG A 142 -12.72 5.03 -7.37
N LEU A 143 -12.24 5.01 -6.14
CA LEU A 143 -11.04 4.30 -5.73
C LEU A 143 -11.40 2.97 -5.09
N GLU A 144 -10.57 1.96 -5.33
CA GLU A 144 -10.61 0.73 -4.53
C GLU A 144 -10.05 0.97 -3.12
N GLU A 145 -10.55 0.18 -2.16
CA GLU A 145 -10.30 0.32 -0.71
C GLU A 145 -8.82 0.23 -0.30
N ALA A 146 -7.97 -0.30 -1.18
CA ALA A 146 -6.52 -0.39 -0.98
C ALA A 146 -5.80 0.98 -0.96
N PHE A 147 -6.49 2.09 -1.27
CA PHE A 147 -5.91 3.42 -1.31
C PHE A 147 -6.19 4.22 -0.01
N SER A 148 -5.14 4.61 0.73
CA SER A 148 -5.27 5.51 1.88
C SER A 148 -5.81 6.87 1.41
N PRO A 149 -6.91 7.37 1.99
CA PRO A 149 -7.78 8.30 1.28
C PRO A 149 -7.21 9.71 1.13
N ASN A 150 -6.00 10.02 1.58
CA ASN A 150 -5.41 11.36 1.45
C ASN A 150 -4.70 11.55 0.10
N PHE A 151 -5.37 12.20 -0.86
CA PHE A 151 -4.80 12.49 -2.19
C PHE A 151 -5.30 13.81 -2.77
N SER A 152 -4.64 14.25 -3.83
CA SER A 152 -5.09 15.32 -4.71
C SER A 152 -5.47 14.75 -6.07
N VAL A 153 -6.50 15.33 -6.69
CA VAL A 153 -6.91 15.04 -8.05
C VAL A 153 -6.64 16.25 -8.93
N ALA A 154 -6.13 16.02 -10.14
CA ALA A 154 -5.97 17.04 -11.16
C ALA A 154 -6.65 16.61 -12.46
N LEU A 155 -7.43 17.52 -13.04
CA LEU A 155 -7.93 17.42 -14.40
C LEU A 155 -7.04 18.26 -15.32
N THR A 156 -6.51 17.63 -16.37
CA THR A 156 -5.49 18.24 -17.22
C THR A 156 -5.81 18.03 -18.69
N THR A 157 -5.51 19.00 -19.54
CA THR A 157 -5.57 18.80 -21.00
C THR A 157 -4.40 17.94 -21.47
N LEU A 158 -4.47 17.44 -22.72
CA LEU A 158 -3.33 16.77 -23.38
C LEU A 158 -2.08 17.65 -23.53
N THR A 159 -2.25 18.98 -23.47
CA THR A 159 -1.15 19.93 -23.50
C THR A 159 -0.56 20.24 -22.12
N GLY A 160 -1.04 19.57 -21.06
CA GLY A 160 -0.58 19.76 -19.69
C GLY A 160 -1.19 20.95 -18.97
N GLN A 161 -2.21 21.61 -19.53
CA GLN A 161 -2.93 22.68 -18.85
C GLN A 161 -3.82 22.09 -17.75
N ARG A 162 -3.56 22.48 -16.50
CA ARG A 162 -4.36 22.06 -15.34
C ARG A 162 -5.64 22.89 -15.26
N LEU A 163 -6.78 22.24 -15.43
CA LEU A 163 -8.10 22.88 -15.46
C LEU A 163 -8.76 22.87 -14.08
N GLN A 164 -8.65 21.76 -13.36
CA GLN A 164 -9.22 21.62 -12.03
C GLN A 164 -8.26 20.89 -11.09
N VAL A 165 -8.31 21.28 -9.82
CA VAL A 165 -7.51 20.71 -8.74
C VAL A 165 -8.37 20.53 -7.52
N ILE A 166 -8.47 19.30 -7.03
CA ILE A 166 -9.00 19.01 -5.71
C ILE A 166 -7.82 18.52 -4.87
N ARG A 167 -7.65 19.10 -3.68
CA ARG A 167 -6.57 18.73 -2.73
C ARG A 167 -7.19 18.10 -1.51
N ASP A 168 -6.37 17.35 -0.77
CA ASP A 168 -6.73 16.78 0.53
C ASP A 168 -8.07 16.04 0.50
N VAL A 169 -8.35 15.36 -0.62
CA VAL A 169 -9.47 14.42 -0.71
C VAL A 169 -9.27 13.39 0.40
N ARG A 170 -10.37 12.98 1.04
CA ARG A 170 -10.39 11.95 2.10
C ARG A 170 -11.54 10.95 1.91
N SER A 171 -12.05 10.85 0.69
CA SER A 171 -13.13 9.97 0.29
C SER A 171 -12.67 9.03 -0.82
N GLN A 172 -13.28 7.85 -0.90
CA GLN A 172 -13.06 6.88 -1.99
C GLN A 172 -13.81 7.26 -3.27
N GLU A 173 -14.69 8.27 -3.22
CA GLU A 173 -15.41 8.76 -4.39
C GLU A 173 -15.19 10.27 -4.53
N VAL A 174 -14.90 10.72 -5.75
CA VAL A 174 -14.71 12.12 -6.11
C VAL A 174 -15.50 12.43 -7.36
N VAL A 175 -16.32 13.48 -7.31
CA VAL A 175 -17.06 13.99 -8.46
C VAL A 175 -16.38 15.26 -8.96
N LEU A 176 -16.05 15.28 -10.24
CA LEU A 176 -15.51 16.44 -10.94
C LEU A 176 -16.56 17.01 -11.88
N ASP A 177 -16.72 18.32 -11.83
CA ASP A 177 -17.60 19.08 -12.70
C ASP A 177 -16.87 19.36 -14.02
N LEU A 178 -17.51 19.02 -15.13
CA LEU A 178 -17.01 19.25 -16.48
C LEU A 178 -17.78 20.38 -17.19
N GLN A 179 -18.77 21.00 -16.54
CA GLN A 179 -19.54 22.07 -17.14
C GLN A 179 -18.64 23.25 -17.52
N GLY A 180 -18.81 23.72 -18.75
CA GLY A 180 -18.01 24.81 -19.31
C GLY A 180 -16.63 24.38 -19.85
N LEU A 181 -16.28 23.10 -19.76
CA LEU A 181 -15.11 22.56 -20.46
C LEU A 181 -15.43 22.25 -21.92
N THR A 182 -14.46 22.44 -22.80
CA THR A 182 -14.58 22.11 -24.22
C THR A 182 -14.64 20.59 -24.43
N SER A 183 -15.42 20.08 -25.38
CA SER A 183 -15.35 18.65 -25.69
C SER A 183 -13.94 18.26 -26.13
N GLY A 184 -13.38 17.20 -25.53
CA GLY A 184 -12.02 16.76 -25.80
C GLY A 184 -11.56 15.65 -24.87
N LEU A 185 -10.32 15.22 -25.07
CA LEU A 185 -9.66 14.25 -24.19
C LEU A 185 -8.99 14.97 -23.02
N TYR A 186 -9.20 14.41 -21.84
CA TYR A 186 -8.66 14.90 -20.59
C TYR A 186 -7.91 13.81 -19.85
N LEU A 187 -6.86 14.21 -19.14
CA LEU A 187 -6.07 13.34 -18.29
C LEU A 187 -6.40 13.64 -16.82
N PHE A 188 -6.75 12.57 -16.10
CA PHE A 188 -6.89 12.61 -14.65
C PHE A 188 -5.57 12.16 -14.03
N THR A 189 -5.09 12.91 -13.05
CA THR A 189 -3.92 12.53 -12.26
C THR A 189 -4.32 12.50 -10.79
N LEU A 190 -4.11 11.34 -10.17
CA LEU A 190 -4.19 11.20 -8.72
C LEU A 190 -2.77 11.33 -8.16
N THR A 191 -2.62 12.16 -7.14
CA THR A 191 -1.35 12.37 -6.45
C THR A 191 -1.59 12.11 -4.97
N PRO A 192 -1.04 11.03 -4.39
CA PRO A 192 -1.08 10.83 -2.95
C PRO A 192 -0.59 12.08 -2.23
N ALA A 193 -1.17 12.39 -1.07
CA ALA A 193 -0.62 13.42 -0.22
C ALA A 193 0.76 12.97 0.23
N THR A 194 1.80 13.58 -0.34
CA THR A 194 3.18 13.35 0.06
C THR A 194 3.30 13.56 1.57
N ALA A 195 3.76 12.54 2.30
CA ALA A 195 4.63 12.83 3.45
C ALA A 195 5.77 13.73 2.92
N PRO A 196 6.27 14.70 3.70
CA PRO A 196 7.18 15.73 3.21
C PRO A 196 8.31 15.12 2.37
N PRO A 197 8.63 15.71 1.20
CA PRO A 197 9.42 15.04 0.19
C PRO A 197 10.84 14.77 0.67
N SER A 198 11.28 13.52 0.57
CA SER A 198 12.69 13.23 0.32
C SER A 198 13.01 13.60 -1.15
N PRO A 199 14.26 14.02 -1.47
CA PRO A 199 14.54 14.69 -2.74
C PRO A 199 14.65 13.71 -3.91
N LYS A 200 13.84 13.98 -4.96
CA LYS A 200 14.03 13.73 -6.41
C LYS A 200 14.05 12.28 -6.91
N ASN A 201 13.10 11.97 -7.80
CA ASN A 201 13.35 11.66 -9.21
C ASN A 201 12.03 11.60 -10.00
N SER A 202 11.97 12.30 -11.13
CA SER A 202 10.79 12.40 -12.01
C SER A 202 10.82 11.33 -13.10
N LEU A 203 9.73 10.59 -13.30
CA LEU A 203 9.52 9.77 -14.50
C LEU A 203 8.20 10.18 -15.18
N SER A 204 8.28 10.50 -16.47
CA SER A 204 7.17 10.80 -17.37
C SER A 204 6.99 9.62 -18.32
N ASN A 205 5.75 9.17 -18.54
CA ASN A 205 5.43 8.31 -19.68
C ASN A 205 4.17 8.80 -20.38
N SER A 206 4.24 8.90 -21.71
CA SER A 206 3.20 9.36 -22.62
C SER A 206 2.84 8.23 -23.58
N LEU A 207 1.56 7.93 -23.82
CA LEU A 207 1.16 7.11 -24.97
C LEU A 207 -0.19 7.54 -25.58
N ASN A 208 -0.17 7.51 -26.92
CA ASN A 208 -1.13 7.77 -28.00
C ASN A 208 -2.62 8.00 -27.72
#